data_AF-A0A9W6KPV0-F1
#
_entry.id   AF-A0A9W6KPV0-F1
#
_cell.length_a   1.000
_cell.length_b   1.000
_cell.length_c   1.000
_cell.angle_alpha   90.00
_cell.angle_beta   90.00
_cell.angle_gamma   90.00
#
_symmetry.space_group_name_H-M   'P 1'
#
loop_
_entity.id
_entity.type
_entity.pdbx_description
1 polymer ?
#
loop_
_entity_poly.entity_id
_entity_poly.type
_entity_poly.pdbx_seq_one_letter_code
_entity_poly.pdbx_strand_id
1 'polypeptide(L)'
;MTELTERAIAWEHSGDGEFPYHAEVDGRTLTVRVNDFPAEPLYTLMADGTELADLDDWPSSWRRPPVPQHLLDLVARPITTDLLWTWARRICDVTTEHAAEVAALLGLPAPTQDDFGRLFVQPAPPGTAWLRLFMNDSAVGGLGLASVEVRFTTPSLSRSELDACFGPSENLPRVHWDAPHVTAHRITTPDAPLTCTLFASFHDDPGPTDRAFQISLRRDSH
;
A
#
# COMPACT_ATOMS: atom_id res chain seq x y z
N MET A 1 3.54 -35.11 20.00
CA MET A 1 2.93 -33.82 19.66
C MET A 1 3.55 -32.69 20.48
N THR A 2 3.60 -32.81 21.81
CA THR A 2 4.17 -31.79 22.73
C THR A 2 5.66 -31.51 22.52
N GLU A 3 6.43 -32.49 22.03
CA GLU A 3 7.88 -32.37 21.90
C GLU A 3 8.32 -31.26 20.91
N LEU A 4 7.64 -31.10 19.77
CA LEU A 4 7.99 -30.06 18.78
C LEU A 4 7.52 -28.67 19.22
N THR A 5 6.38 -28.56 19.89
CA THR A 5 5.85 -27.28 20.39
C THR A 5 6.53 -26.81 21.67
N GLU A 6 7.24 -27.68 22.40
CA GLU A 6 8.08 -27.33 23.54
C GLU A 6 9.55 -27.07 23.16
N ARG A 7 9.97 -27.49 21.96
CA ARG A 7 11.33 -27.31 21.47
C ARG A 7 11.56 -25.91 20.90
N ALA A 8 12.72 -25.33 21.20
CA ALA A 8 13.17 -24.12 20.55
C ALA A 8 13.47 -24.37 19.07
N ILE A 9 12.60 -23.87 18.20
CA ILE A 9 12.76 -23.91 16.74
C ILE A 9 13.00 -22.49 16.24
N ALA A 10 14.09 -22.31 15.48
CA ALA A 10 14.38 -21.07 14.78
C ALA A 10 13.77 -21.19 13.37
N TRP A 11 12.77 -20.35 13.11
CA TRP A 11 12.05 -20.35 11.85
C TRP A 11 12.63 -19.33 10.87
N GLU A 12 12.51 -19.60 9.57
CA GLU A 12 12.88 -18.70 8.48
C GLU A 12 11.66 -18.39 7.60
N HIS A 13 11.66 -17.21 6.98
CA HIS A 13 10.61 -16.84 6.02
C HIS A 13 10.77 -17.66 4.74
N SER A 14 9.69 -18.25 4.25
CA SER A 14 9.67 -18.91 2.94
C SER A 14 9.45 -17.91 1.79
N GLY A 15 8.78 -16.78 2.07
CA GLY A 15 8.27 -15.85 1.04
C GLY A 15 6.90 -16.23 0.47
N ASP A 16 6.29 -17.32 0.95
CA ASP A 16 4.97 -17.79 0.55
C ASP A 16 3.91 -17.34 1.59
N GLY A 17 2.80 -16.74 1.14
CA GLY A 17 1.74 -16.28 2.04
C GLY A 17 0.95 -17.40 2.70
N GLU A 18 0.80 -18.54 2.02
CA GLU A 18 0.09 -19.72 2.54
C GLU A 18 0.98 -20.51 3.52
N PHE A 19 2.28 -20.60 3.21
CA PHE A 19 3.28 -21.30 4.01
C PHE A 19 4.39 -20.37 4.52
N PRO A 20 4.11 -19.37 5.38
CA PRO A 20 5.01 -18.26 5.66
C PRO A 20 6.35 -18.64 6.30
N TYR A 21 6.41 -19.78 6.98
CA TYR A 21 7.59 -20.17 7.74
C TYR A 21 8.03 -21.58 7.42
N HIS A 22 9.34 -21.78 7.39
CA HIS A 22 9.97 -23.10 7.32
C HIS A 22 11.15 -23.21 8.29
N ALA A 23 11.50 -24.44 8.66
CA ALA A 23 12.66 -24.74 9.50
C ALA A 23 13.16 -26.16 9.23
N GLU A 24 14.46 -26.39 9.38
CA GLU A 24 15.05 -27.73 9.35
C GLU A 24 15.28 -28.23 10.78
N VAL A 25 14.60 -29.32 11.16
CA VAL A 25 14.71 -29.92 12.50
C VAL A 25 14.95 -31.41 12.35
N ASP A 26 16.08 -31.89 12.86
CA ASP A 26 16.51 -33.30 12.82
C ASP A 26 16.46 -33.93 11.42
N GLY A 27 16.77 -33.14 10.39
CA GLY A 27 16.77 -33.57 8.99
C GLY A 27 15.39 -33.67 8.35
N ARG A 28 14.37 -33.04 8.96
CA ARG A 28 13.03 -32.86 8.39
C ARG A 28 12.76 -31.40 8.11
N THR A 29 12.07 -31.15 7.00
CA THR A 29 11.57 -29.82 6.67
C THR A 29 10.24 -29.62 7.36
N LEU A 30 10.20 -28.71 8.32
CA LEU A 30 8.96 -28.25 8.93
C LEU A 30 8.45 -27.01 8.19
N THR A 31 7.14 -26.94 7.97
CA THR A 31 6.49 -25.72 7.47
C THR A 31 5.26 -25.38 8.30
N VAL A 32 4.90 -24.10 8.36
CA VAL A 32 3.66 -23.64 8.99
C VAL A 32 2.72 -23.16 7.89
N ARG A 33 1.53 -23.76 7.79
CA ARG A 33 0.42 -23.27 6.95
C ARG A 33 -0.43 -22.29 7.77
N VAL A 34 -0.86 -21.19 7.15
CA VAL A 34 -1.91 -20.32 7.71
C VAL A 34 -3.24 -20.74 7.13
N ASN A 35 -4.21 -21.09 7.98
CA ASN A 35 -5.51 -21.55 7.52
C ASN A 35 -6.55 -20.42 7.52
N ASP A 36 -7.72 -20.72 6.95
CA ASP A 36 -8.89 -19.83 6.94
C ASP A 36 -9.58 -19.83 8.32
N PHE A 37 -9.03 -19.08 9.27
CA PHE A 37 -9.61 -18.90 10.60
C PHE A 37 -10.82 -17.95 10.56
N PRO A 38 -11.95 -18.27 11.22
CA PRO A 38 -12.14 -19.31 12.23
C PRO A 38 -12.72 -20.62 11.71
N ALA A 39 -12.83 -20.82 10.39
CA ALA A 39 -13.36 -22.06 9.84
C ALA A 39 -12.42 -23.25 10.11
N GLU A 40 -11.11 -22.99 10.12
CA GLU A 40 -10.03 -23.91 10.49
C GLU A 40 -9.18 -23.35 11.65
N PRO A 41 -8.39 -24.20 12.36
CA PRO A 41 -7.42 -23.75 13.36
C PRO A 41 -6.42 -22.75 12.75
N LEU A 42 -5.92 -21.79 13.54
CA LEU A 42 -5.16 -20.65 13.00
C LEU A 42 -3.95 -21.06 12.14
N TYR A 43 -3.21 -22.08 12.58
CA TYR A 43 -2.10 -22.65 11.84
C TYR A 43 -2.15 -24.17 11.82
N THR A 44 -1.52 -24.77 10.82
CA THR A 44 -1.18 -26.20 10.81
C THR A 44 0.32 -26.37 10.63
N LEU A 45 0.95 -27.12 11.54
CA LEU A 45 2.34 -27.55 11.44
C LEU A 45 2.42 -28.75 10.49
N MET A 46 3.30 -28.64 9.50
CA MET A 46 3.61 -29.70 8.55
C MET A 46 5.03 -30.21 8.79
N ALA A 47 5.28 -31.49 8.51
CA ALA A 47 6.62 -32.03 8.31
C ALA A 47 6.69 -32.79 7.00
N ASP A 48 7.66 -32.45 6.16
CA ASP A 48 7.90 -33.07 4.86
C ASP A 48 6.61 -33.12 4.00
N GLY A 49 5.79 -32.06 4.09
CA GLY A 49 4.52 -31.92 3.38
C GLY A 49 3.32 -32.64 4.00
N THR A 50 3.47 -33.27 5.18
CA THR A 50 2.38 -33.95 5.89
C THR A 50 1.94 -33.16 7.12
N GLU A 51 0.62 -32.99 7.30
CA GLU A 51 0.05 -32.36 8.50
C GLU A 51 0.44 -33.14 9.76
N LEU A 52 1.03 -32.45 10.72
CA LEU A 52 1.42 -33.03 12.02
C LEU A 52 0.51 -32.60 13.16
N ALA A 53 0.11 -31.32 13.19
CA ALA A 53 -0.67 -30.77 14.27
C ALA A 53 -1.32 -29.44 13.89
N ASP A 54 -2.50 -29.20 14.43
CA ASP A 54 -3.13 -27.88 14.43
C ASP A 54 -2.66 -27.05 15.61
N LEU A 55 -2.54 -25.74 15.39
CA LEU A 55 -2.08 -24.77 16.38
C LEU A 55 -3.03 -23.58 16.40
N ASP A 56 -3.62 -23.32 17.56
CA ASP A 56 -4.46 -22.13 17.76
C ASP A 56 -3.63 -20.86 17.98
N ASP A 57 -2.36 -21.00 18.36
CA ASP A 57 -1.42 -19.90 18.57
C ASP A 57 0.02 -20.37 18.29
N TRP A 58 0.93 -19.43 18.22
CA TRP A 58 2.35 -19.67 18.05
C TRP A 58 2.99 -20.16 19.35
N PRO A 59 3.60 -21.36 19.37
CA PRO A 59 4.25 -21.88 20.56
C PRO A 59 5.31 -20.91 21.10
N SER A 60 5.30 -20.69 22.41
CA SER A 60 6.20 -19.72 23.08
C SER A 60 7.67 -20.11 23.03
N SER A 61 7.97 -21.40 22.83
CA SER A 61 9.33 -21.92 22.64
C SER A 61 9.88 -21.58 21.25
N TRP A 62 9.02 -21.30 20.26
CA TRP A 62 9.41 -21.04 18.89
C TRP A 62 9.81 -19.59 18.69
N ARG A 63 10.93 -19.37 18.02
CA ARG A 63 11.39 -18.03 17.66
C ARG A 63 10.94 -17.68 16.26
N ARG A 64 10.00 -16.74 16.14
CA ARG A 64 9.65 -16.15 14.84
C ARG A 64 10.86 -15.41 14.27
N PRO A 65 11.14 -15.53 12.96
CA PRO A 65 12.10 -14.65 12.32
C PRO A 65 11.60 -13.19 12.41
N PRO A 66 12.51 -12.21 12.52
CA PRO A 66 12.11 -10.81 12.38
C PRO A 66 11.45 -10.60 11.02
N VAL A 67 10.51 -9.66 10.94
CA VAL A 67 9.96 -9.23 9.65
C VAL A 67 11.10 -8.77 8.76
N PRO A 68 11.20 -9.20 7.49
CA PRO A 68 12.27 -8.77 6.59
C PRO A 68 12.36 -7.25 6.53
N GLN A 69 13.56 -6.70 6.68
CA GLN A 69 13.76 -5.24 6.79
C GLN A 69 13.18 -4.47 5.60
N HIS A 70 13.22 -5.03 4.39
CA HIS A 70 12.63 -4.38 3.23
C HIS A 70 11.10 -4.25 3.34
N LEU A 71 10.41 -5.21 3.96
CA LEU A 71 8.97 -5.07 4.26
C LEU A 71 8.75 -4.00 5.32
N LEU A 72 9.60 -3.95 6.36
CA LEU A 72 9.56 -2.86 7.34
C LEU A 72 9.80 -1.49 6.69
N ASP A 73 10.76 -1.38 5.78
CA ASP A 73 11.08 -0.15 5.06
C ASP A 73 9.93 0.30 4.14
N LEU A 74 9.23 -0.66 3.51
CA LEU A 74 8.03 -0.38 2.71
C LEU A 74 6.90 0.20 3.57
N VAL A 75 6.73 -0.33 4.79
CA VAL A 75 5.66 0.09 5.71
C VAL A 75 6.10 1.17 6.70
N ALA A 76 7.34 1.65 6.64
CA ALA A 76 7.87 2.68 7.54
C ALA A 76 8.07 4.04 6.86
N ARG A 77 7.94 4.14 5.53
CA ARG A 77 8.14 5.40 4.81
C ARG A 77 6.87 6.25 4.84
N PRO A 78 6.86 7.40 5.55
CA PRO A 78 5.73 8.31 5.50
C PRO A 78 5.60 8.90 4.10
N ILE A 79 4.38 9.32 3.74
CA ILE A 79 4.15 10.04 2.49
C ILE A 79 4.74 11.46 2.62
N THR A 80 5.71 11.77 1.79
CA THR A 80 6.39 13.07 1.69
C THR A 80 6.14 13.72 0.33
N THR A 81 6.43 15.01 0.20
CA THR A 81 6.39 15.71 -1.10
C THR A 81 7.32 15.07 -2.14
N ASP A 82 8.52 14.63 -1.76
CA ASP A 82 9.46 13.96 -2.66
C ASP A 82 8.94 12.62 -3.18
N LEU A 83 8.25 11.86 -2.31
CA LEU A 83 7.61 10.61 -2.70
C LEU A 83 6.46 10.87 -3.66
N LEU A 84 5.61 11.85 -3.35
CA LEU A 84 4.51 12.26 -4.22
C LEU A 84 5.01 12.77 -5.58
N TRP A 85 6.12 13.50 -5.62
CA TRP A 85 6.77 13.92 -6.86
C TRP A 85 7.24 12.73 -7.70
N THR A 86 7.89 11.77 -7.04
CA THR A 86 8.33 10.52 -7.68
C THR A 86 7.15 9.76 -8.26
N TRP A 87 6.06 9.62 -7.51
CA TRP A 87 4.85 8.96 -7.97
C TRP A 87 4.18 9.72 -9.12
N ALA A 88 4.01 11.03 -9.01
CA ALA A 88 3.41 11.87 -10.04
C ALA A 88 4.10 11.71 -11.40
N ARG A 89 5.44 11.64 -11.41
CA ARG A 89 6.20 11.38 -12.63
C ARG A 89 6.00 9.96 -13.17
N ARG A 90 6.03 8.96 -12.29
CA ARG A 90 5.88 7.56 -12.71
C ARG A 90 4.49 7.26 -13.26
N ILE A 91 3.43 7.81 -12.68
CA ILE A 91 2.06 7.53 -13.13
C ILE A 91 1.75 8.10 -14.52
N CYS A 92 2.48 9.14 -14.96
CA CYS A 92 2.39 9.65 -16.33
C CYS A 92 2.82 8.62 -17.38
N ASP A 93 3.73 7.71 -17.02
CA ASP A 93 4.33 6.73 -17.93
C ASP A 93 3.71 5.32 -17.77
N VAL A 94 2.72 5.16 -16.89
CA VAL A 94 2.07 3.85 -16.67
C VAL A 94 1.23 3.48 -17.89
N THR A 95 1.58 2.36 -18.52
CA THR A 95 0.84 1.78 -19.66
C THR A 95 0.13 0.46 -19.32
N THR A 96 0.34 -0.07 -18.11
CA THR A 96 -0.24 -1.34 -17.68
C THR A 96 -1.65 -1.18 -17.11
N GLU A 97 -2.45 -2.23 -17.28
CA GLU A 97 -3.80 -2.37 -16.71
C GLU A 97 -3.81 -3.15 -15.39
N HIS A 98 -2.68 -3.77 -15.02
CA HIS A 98 -2.59 -4.60 -13.82
C HIS A 98 -2.24 -3.77 -12.60
N ALA A 99 -3.14 -3.72 -11.62
CA ALA A 99 -2.96 -2.94 -10.40
C ALA A 99 -1.71 -3.35 -9.59
N ALA A 100 -1.34 -4.63 -9.60
CA ALA A 100 -0.13 -5.13 -8.95
C ALA A 100 1.16 -4.57 -9.60
N GLU A 101 1.20 -4.47 -10.92
CA GLU A 101 2.32 -3.88 -11.65
C GLU A 101 2.41 -2.37 -11.39
N VAL A 102 1.27 -1.67 -11.35
CA VAL A 102 1.21 -0.26 -10.97
C VAL A 102 1.76 -0.04 -9.56
N ALA A 103 1.31 -0.85 -8.59
CA ALA A 103 1.79 -0.73 -7.22
C ALA A 103 3.31 -0.98 -7.14
N ALA A 104 3.82 -2.01 -7.82
CA ALA A 104 5.25 -2.29 -7.90
C ALA A 104 6.04 -1.10 -8.49
N LEU A 105 5.54 -0.45 -9.55
CA LEU A 105 6.13 0.76 -10.14
C LEU A 105 6.19 1.92 -9.15
N LEU A 106 5.22 2.03 -8.24
CA LEU A 106 5.20 3.04 -7.18
C LEU A 106 6.03 2.64 -5.94
N GLY A 107 6.60 1.44 -5.92
CA GLY A 107 7.29 0.90 -4.76
C GLY A 107 6.33 0.57 -3.61
N LEU A 108 5.11 0.14 -3.96
CA LEU A 108 4.05 -0.25 -3.03
C LEU A 108 3.81 -1.76 -3.11
N PRO A 109 3.37 -2.40 -2.01
CA PRO A 109 2.84 -3.77 -2.04
C PRO A 109 1.66 -3.90 -3.03
N ALA A 110 1.45 -5.12 -3.54
CA ALA A 110 0.30 -5.41 -4.39
C ALA A 110 -1.02 -5.05 -3.66
N PRO A 111 -1.97 -4.37 -4.32
CA PRO A 111 -3.20 -3.97 -3.69
C PRO A 111 -4.14 -5.16 -3.52
N THR A 112 -4.89 -5.17 -2.44
CA THR A 112 -6.01 -6.08 -2.19
C THR A 112 -7.32 -5.42 -2.59
N GLN A 113 -8.21 -6.18 -3.21
CA GLN A 113 -9.55 -5.73 -3.57
C GLN A 113 -10.51 -5.95 -2.39
N ASP A 114 -11.35 -4.97 -2.09
CA ASP A 114 -12.44 -5.14 -1.13
C ASP A 114 -13.74 -5.64 -1.78
N ASP A 115 -14.77 -5.88 -0.97
CA ASP A 115 -16.09 -6.39 -1.41
C ASP A 115 -16.78 -5.49 -2.46
N PHE A 116 -16.37 -4.23 -2.59
CA PHE A 116 -16.91 -3.26 -3.55
C PHE A 116 -16.00 -3.05 -4.77
N GLY A 117 -14.95 -3.86 -4.91
CA GLY A 117 -14.02 -3.78 -6.02
C GLY A 117 -12.97 -2.67 -5.90
N ARG A 118 -12.81 -2.08 -4.72
CA ARG A 118 -11.84 -0.99 -4.49
C ARG A 118 -10.48 -1.58 -4.15
N LEU A 119 -9.42 -1.08 -4.79
CA LEU A 119 -8.06 -1.59 -4.67
C LEU A 119 -7.27 -0.82 -3.62
N PHE A 120 -7.07 -1.41 -2.45
CA PHE A 120 -6.33 -0.81 -1.33
C PHE A 120 -4.94 -1.41 -1.22
N VAL A 121 -3.93 -0.58 -0.95
CA VAL A 121 -2.59 -1.09 -0.60
C VAL A 121 -2.57 -1.42 0.89
N GLN A 122 -2.18 -2.65 1.21
CA GLN A 122 -2.09 -3.15 2.58
C GLN A 122 -0.67 -3.66 2.92
N PRO A 123 -0.15 -3.34 4.12
CA PRO A 123 -0.74 -2.38 5.07
C PRO A 123 -0.66 -0.94 4.53
N ALA A 124 -1.58 -0.08 4.99
CA ALA A 124 -1.56 1.33 4.62
C ALA A 124 -0.23 2.00 5.06
N PRO A 125 0.35 2.90 4.25
CA PRO A 125 1.58 3.61 4.63
C PRO A 125 1.44 4.39 5.95
N PRO A 126 2.53 4.59 6.71
CA PRO A 126 2.51 5.34 7.97
C PRO A 126 1.86 6.72 7.85
N GLY A 127 1.05 7.05 8.86
CA GLY A 127 0.33 8.32 8.91
C GLY A 127 -0.89 8.39 7.98
N THR A 128 -1.16 7.33 7.20
CA THR A 128 -2.31 7.24 6.32
C THR A 128 -3.41 6.36 6.93
N ALA A 129 -4.65 6.75 6.71
CA ALA A 129 -5.82 5.92 7.02
C ALA A 129 -6.01 4.86 5.93
N TRP A 130 -5.68 5.22 4.68
CA TRP A 130 -5.67 4.31 3.55
C TRP A 130 -4.89 4.92 2.37
N LEU A 131 -4.40 4.03 1.50
CA LEU A 131 -3.94 4.34 0.15
C LEU A 131 -4.71 3.45 -0.83
N ARG A 132 -5.25 4.07 -1.89
CA ARG A 132 -6.10 3.41 -2.88
C ARG A 132 -5.60 3.68 -4.30
N LEU A 133 -5.67 2.66 -5.15
CA LEU A 133 -5.50 2.80 -6.60
C LEU A 133 -6.88 2.79 -7.28
N PHE A 134 -7.10 3.71 -8.20
CA PHE A 134 -8.30 3.74 -9.04
C PHE A 134 -7.90 3.40 -10.48
N MET A 135 -8.43 2.28 -10.99
CA MET A 135 -8.18 1.80 -12.36
C MET A 135 -9.42 2.09 -13.22
N ASN A 136 -9.24 2.53 -14.46
CA ASN A 136 -10.35 2.71 -15.41
C ASN A 136 -10.64 1.41 -16.17
N ASP A 137 -11.92 1.12 -16.38
CA ASP A 137 -12.39 -0.13 -17.01
C ASP A 137 -12.78 0.03 -18.51
N SER A 138 -12.87 1.25 -19.05
CA SER A 138 -13.57 1.47 -20.34
C SER A 138 -12.64 1.69 -21.55
N ALA A 139 -12.46 0.60 -22.31
CA ALA A 139 -12.49 0.36 -23.77
C ALA A 139 -12.33 1.46 -24.86
N VAL A 140 -12.20 2.76 -24.57
CA VAL A 140 -11.88 3.77 -25.60
C VAL A 140 -10.62 4.52 -25.21
N GLY A 141 -9.47 3.88 -25.47
CA GLY A 141 -8.15 4.52 -25.45
C GLY A 141 -7.39 4.54 -24.12
N GLY A 142 -7.86 3.86 -23.06
CA GLY A 142 -7.12 3.88 -21.79
C GLY A 142 -7.47 2.75 -20.83
N LEU A 143 -6.86 1.58 -21.04
CA LEU A 143 -6.67 0.60 -19.97
C LEU A 143 -5.62 1.18 -18.99
N GLY A 144 -5.88 1.15 -17.68
CA GLY A 144 -4.88 1.49 -16.68
C GLY A 144 -5.28 2.50 -15.60
N LEU A 145 -4.27 2.93 -14.85
CA LEU A 145 -4.41 3.79 -13.66
C LEU A 145 -5.07 5.14 -14.01
N ALA A 146 -6.13 5.50 -13.29
CA ALA A 146 -6.73 6.83 -13.34
C ALA A 146 -6.18 7.74 -12.25
N SER A 147 -6.10 7.24 -11.01
CA SER A 147 -5.57 7.99 -9.88
C SER A 147 -4.98 7.13 -8.77
N VAL A 148 -4.07 7.74 -8.02
CA VAL A 148 -3.59 7.25 -6.72
C VAL A 148 -4.13 8.19 -5.65
N GLU A 149 -4.80 7.66 -4.65
CA GLU A 149 -5.39 8.46 -3.58
C GLU A 149 -4.85 8.06 -2.21
N VAL A 150 -4.50 9.06 -1.42
CA VAL A 150 -3.99 8.91 -0.07
C VAL A 150 -4.87 9.71 0.87
N ARG A 151 -5.38 9.06 1.92
CA ARG A 151 -6.04 9.73 3.05
C ARG A 151 -5.14 9.68 4.26
N PHE A 152 -4.88 10.82 4.87
CA PHE A 152 -4.11 10.90 6.10
C PHE A 152 -4.98 10.62 7.33
N THR A 153 -4.43 9.87 8.28
CA THR A 153 -4.99 9.77 9.64
C THR A 153 -4.72 11.06 10.39
N THR A 154 -3.53 11.63 10.21
CA THR A 154 -3.16 12.94 10.72
C THR A 154 -2.53 13.73 9.56
N PRO A 155 -3.18 14.81 9.08
CA PRO A 155 -2.67 15.62 7.98
C PRO A 155 -1.23 16.06 8.24
N SER A 156 -0.30 15.70 7.34
CA SER A 156 1.13 15.94 7.52
C SER A 156 1.71 16.93 6.51
N LEU A 157 1.11 17.10 5.33
CA LEU A 157 1.63 17.96 4.26
C LEU A 157 0.87 19.29 4.22
N SER A 158 1.58 20.40 4.40
CA SER A 158 1.01 21.74 4.29
C SER A 158 0.92 22.22 2.84
N ARG A 159 0.02 23.17 2.58
CA ARG A 159 -0.09 23.84 1.27
C ARG A 159 1.25 24.41 0.81
N SER A 160 1.99 25.10 1.69
CA SER A 160 3.28 25.71 1.33
C SER A 160 4.36 24.69 0.98
N GLU A 161 4.39 23.52 1.63
CA GLU A 161 5.31 22.43 1.26
C GLU A 161 4.95 21.86 -0.12
N LEU A 162 3.66 21.71 -0.42
CA LEU A 162 3.19 21.29 -1.74
C LEU A 162 3.52 22.35 -2.81
N ASP A 163 3.25 23.62 -2.55
CA ASP A 163 3.55 24.72 -3.48
C ASP A 163 5.07 24.82 -3.76
N ALA A 164 5.90 24.60 -2.74
CA ALA A 164 7.36 24.60 -2.88
C ALA A 164 7.87 23.43 -3.75
N CYS A 165 7.23 22.26 -3.69
CA CYS A 165 7.64 21.07 -4.42
C CYS A 165 7.06 21.03 -5.85
N PHE A 166 5.78 21.37 -6.01
CA PHE A 166 5.03 21.20 -7.26
C PHE A 166 4.79 22.51 -8.02
N GLY A 167 5.24 23.65 -7.48
CA GLY A 167 4.89 24.97 -7.99
C GLY A 167 3.53 25.44 -7.46
N PRO A 168 3.15 26.70 -7.76
CA PRO A 168 1.96 27.32 -7.18
C PRO A 168 0.69 26.58 -7.54
N SER A 169 -0.16 26.35 -6.54
CA SER A 169 -1.48 25.77 -6.72
C SER A 169 -2.56 26.76 -7.13
N GLU A 170 -3.58 26.25 -7.82
CA GLU A 170 -4.84 26.95 -8.07
C GLU A 170 -5.93 26.44 -7.11
N ASN A 171 -6.73 27.34 -6.53
CA ASN A 171 -7.91 26.95 -5.76
C ASN A 171 -9.04 26.56 -6.72
N LEU A 172 -9.59 25.35 -6.57
CA LEU A 172 -10.72 24.91 -7.38
C LEU A 172 -12.05 25.43 -6.82
N PRO A 173 -13.03 25.70 -7.70
CA PRO A 173 -14.36 26.11 -7.26
C PRO A 173 -15.03 25.00 -6.46
N ARG A 174 -15.69 25.39 -5.36
CA ARG A 174 -16.49 24.47 -4.55
C ARG A 174 -17.86 24.31 -5.18
N VAL A 175 -18.28 23.05 -5.36
CA VAL A 175 -19.61 22.72 -5.89
C VAL A 175 -20.70 22.71 -4.83
N HIS A 176 -20.32 22.59 -3.55
CA HIS A 176 -21.24 22.62 -2.41
C HIS A 176 -20.53 23.14 -1.15
N TRP A 177 -21.30 23.64 -0.17
CA TRP A 177 -20.77 24.29 1.04
C TRP A 177 -20.19 23.31 2.07
N ASP A 178 -20.46 22.01 1.94
CA ASP A 178 -19.84 20.94 2.75
C ASP A 178 -18.70 20.22 2.01
N ALA A 179 -18.49 20.54 0.73
CA ALA A 179 -17.42 19.96 -0.06
C ALA A 179 -16.07 20.52 0.42
N PRO A 180 -15.00 19.72 0.47
CA PRO A 180 -13.70 20.20 0.90
C PRO A 180 -13.19 21.32 0.01
N HIS A 181 -12.31 22.15 0.55
CA HIS A 181 -11.52 23.07 -0.25
C HIS A 181 -10.45 22.25 -0.97
N VAL A 182 -10.32 22.42 -2.28
CA VAL A 182 -9.38 21.66 -3.09
C VAL A 182 -8.45 22.61 -3.82
N THR A 183 -7.15 22.33 -3.76
CA THR A 183 -6.16 22.98 -4.60
C THR A 183 -5.63 22.01 -5.63
N ALA A 184 -5.22 22.51 -6.79
CA ALA A 184 -4.67 21.72 -7.88
C ALA A 184 -3.27 22.21 -8.26
N HIS A 185 -2.32 21.28 -8.39
CA HIS A 185 -1.00 21.52 -8.96
C HIS A 185 -0.88 20.73 -10.25
N ARG A 186 -0.62 21.42 -11.35
CA ARG A 186 -0.41 20.77 -12.65
C ARG A 186 1.06 20.39 -12.80
N ILE A 187 1.30 19.11 -13.05
CA ILE A 187 2.64 18.54 -13.16
C ILE A 187 2.87 18.15 -14.61
N THR A 188 3.80 18.86 -15.25
CA THR A 188 4.24 18.57 -16.62
C THR A 188 5.64 17.97 -16.56
N THR A 189 5.79 16.78 -17.11
CA THR A 189 7.11 16.19 -17.34
C THR A 189 7.44 16.38 -18.82
N PRO A 190 8.59 16.99 -19.17
CA PRO A 190 9.03 17.04 -20.56
C PRO A 190 9.01 15.64 -21.17
N ASP A 191 8.48 15.51 -22.38
CA ASP A 191 8.40 14.27 -23.17
C ASP A 191 7.46 13.17 -22.64
N ALA A 192 6.73 13.39 -21.54
CA ALA A 192 5.73 12.44 -21.06
C ALA A 192 4.46 12.50 -21.92
N PRO A 193 3.82 11.35 -22.22
CA PRO A 193 2.64 11.28 -23.08
C PRO A 193 1.36 11.79 -22.42
N LEU A 194 1.38 12.01 -21.10
CA LEU A 194 0.23 12.38 -20.28
C LEU A 194 0.65 13.40 -19.20
N THR A 195 -0.29 14.21 -18.75
CA THR A 195 -0.09 15.11 -17.61
C THR A 195 -0.59 14.48 -16.32
N CYS A 196 -0.01 14.91 -15.20
CA CYS A 196 -0.50 14.56 -13.87
C CYS A 196 -1.02 15.83 -13.19
N THR A 197 -2.15 15.73 -12.50
CA THR A 197 -2.62 16.78 -11.60
C THR A 197 -2.65 16.25 -10.18
N LEU A 198 -1.97 16.94 -9.27
CA LEU A 198 -2.08 16.69 -7.83
C LEU A 198 -3.21 17.55 -7.28
N PHE A 199 -4.19 16.89 -6.67
CA PHE A 199 -5.26 17.55 -5.91
C PHE A 199 -5.00 17.38 -4.42
N ALA A 200 -5.02 18.48 -3.68
CA ALA A 200 -4.91 18.48 -2.22
C ALA A 200 -6.20 19.00 -1.60
N SER A 201 -6.78 18.22 -0.67
CA SER A 201 -8.05 18.53 -0.03
C SER A 201 -7.86 18.98 1.42
N PHE A 202 -8.54 20.06 1.77
CA PHE A 202 -8.47 20.76 3.05
C PHE A 202 -9.86 20.92 3.66
N HIS A 203 -9.95 20.96 4.99
CA HIS A 203 -11.22 21.11 5.70
C HIS A 203 -11.78 22.53 5.55
N ASP A 204 -10.90 23.53 5.65
CA ASP A 204 -11.22 24.95 5.57
C ASP A 204 -10.50 25.61 4.38
N ASP A 205 -10.73 26.91 4.18
CA ASP A 205 -10.06 27.67 3.13
C ASP A 205 -8.53 27.68 3.35
N PRO A 206 -7.73 27.07 2.45
CA PRO A 206 -6.37 26.69 2.80
C PRO A 206 -5.41 27.88 2.67
N GLY A 207 -4.92 28.34 3.81
CA GLY A 207 -3.72 29.15 3.93
C GLY A 207 -2.43 28.33 3.78
N PRO A 208 -1.25 28.98 3.81
CA PRO A 208 0.03 28.32 3.56
C PRO A 208 0.39 27.19 4.54
N THR A 209 -0.08 27.29 5.79
CA THR A 209 0.22 26.31 6.86
C THR A 209 -0.83 25.22 7.00
N ASP A 210 -1.99 25.38 6.36
CA ASP A 210 -3.06 24.40 6.41
C ASP A 210 -2.62 23.09 5.76
N ARG A 211 -3.03 21.98 6.35
CA ARG A 211 -2.55 20.65 5.99
C ARG A 211 -3.62 19.86 5.26
N ALA A 212 -3.22 19.24 4.16
CA ALA A 212 -4.10 18.42 3.35
C ALA A 212 -4.44 17.13 4.09
N PHE A 213 -5.73 16.84 4.25
CA PHE A 213 -6.17 15.57 4.81
C PHE A 213 -6.21 14.45 3.77
N GLN A 214 -6.20 14.82 2.48
CA GLN A 214 -6.22 13.88 1.37
C GLN A 214 -5.44 14.44 0.18
N ILE A 215 -4.74 13.56 -0.51
CA ILE A 215 -4.03 13.83 -1.77
C ILE A 215 -4.54 12.87 -2.83
N SER A 216 -4.78 13.38 -4.04
CA SER A 216 -5.07 12.57 -5.22
C SER A 216 -4.11 12.94 -6.34
N LEU A 217 -3.34 11.97 -6.83
CA LEU A 217 -2.55 12.11 -8.03
C LEU A 217 -3.37 11.54 -9.18
N ARG A 218 -3.88 12.39 -10.06
CA ARG A 218 -4.72 11.98 -11.19
C ARG A 218 -3.94 12.11 -12.49
N ARG A 219 -4.09 11.12 -13.34
CA ARG A 219 -3.60 11.14 -14.72
C ARG A 219 -4.64 11.81 -15.61
N ASP A 220 -4.21 12.82 -16.37
CA ASP A 220 -5.05 13.55 -17.30
C ASP A 220 -4.52 13.37 -18.73
N SER A 221 -5.39 13.00 -19.66
CA SER A 221 -5.11 13.05 -21.09
C SER A 221 -4.95 14.51 -21.54
N HIS A 222 -4.04 14.75 -22.47
CA HIS A 222 -3.88 16.05 -23.12
C HIS A 222 -5.15 16.52 -23.85
#